data_AF-A0AAN6VVP7-F1
#
_entry.id   AF-A0AAN6VVP7-F1
#
_cell.length_a   1.000
_cell.length_b   1.000
_cell.length_c   1.000
_cell.angle_alpha   90.00
_cell.angle_beta   90.00
_cell.angle_gamma   90.00
#
_symmetry.space_group_name_H-M   'P 1'
#
loop_
_entity.id
_entity.type
_entity.pdbx_description
1 polymer ?
#
loop_
_entity_poly.entity_id
_entity_poly.type
_entity_poly.pdbx_seq_one_letter_code
_entity_poly.pdbx_strand_id
1 'polypeptide(L)'
;MHPFDNMFVQLRRYRVAVCGSCHYAVLPGSIKTHVNTHHRYLPARQRQQMVERALELERQGILASSKDGIRFPNPEDAAVPDLPVFTDGKKCVLPGPDGQVCGHTRRTK
;
A
#
# COMPACT_ATOMS: atom_id res chain seq x y z
N MET A 1 -22.65 4.31 -1.05
CA MET A 1 -21.29 3.81 -0.72
C MET A 1 -20.45 4.97 -0.24
N HIS A 2 -19.56 4.75 0.74
CA HIS A 2 -18.71 5.81 1.29
C HIS A 2 -17.60 6.19 0.28
N PRO A 3 -17.21 7.48 0.13
CA PRO A 3 -16.18 7.88 -0.83
C PRO A 3 -14.86 7.11 -0.71
N PHE A 4 -14.48 6.76 0.51
CA PHE A 4 -13.32 5.92 0.78
C PHE A 4 -13.43 4.55 0.10
N ASP A 5 -14.53 3.84 0.30
CA ASP A 5 -14.70 2.47 -0.19
C ASP A 5 -14.84 2.40 -1.72
N ASN A 6 -15.12 3.53 -2.38
CA ASN A 6 -15.09 3.66 -3.84
C ASN A 6 -13.67 3.82 -4.41
N MET A 7 -12.74 4.37 -3.62
CA MET A 7 -11.39 4.72 -4.08
C MET A 7 -10.32 3.78 -3.55
N PHE A 8 -10.55 3.21 -2.36
CA PHE A 8 -9.59 2.39 -1.65
C PHE A 8 -10.13 0.99 -1.44
N VAL A 9 -9.36 0.01 -1.86
CA VAL A 9 -9.56 -1.40 -1.53
C VAL A 9 -8.89 -1.68 -0.19
N GLN A 10 -9.67 -2.18 0.78
CA GLN A 10 -9.15 -2.54 2.09
C GLN A 10 -8.57 -3.96 2.04
N LEU A 11 -7.25 -4.07 2.16
CA LEU A 11 -6.59 -5.36 2.21
C LEU A 11 -6.34 -5.77 3.67
N ARG A 12 -7.37 -6.33 4.31
CA ARG A 12 -7.37 -6.68 5.75
C ARG A 12 -6.22 -7.61 6.15
N ARG A 13 -5.86 -8.59 5.30
CA ARG A 13 -4.72 -9.50 5.54
C ARG A 13 -3.41 -8.73 5.73
N TYR A 14 -3.23 -7.65 4.97
CA TYR A 14 -2.02 -6.83 4.95
C TYR A 14 -2.15 -5.57 5.85
N ARG A 15 -3.37 -5.28 6.34
CA ARG A 15 -3.73 -4.11 7.17
C ARG A 15 -3.43 -2.77 6.49
N VAL A 16 -3.63 -2.70 5.18
CA VAL A 16 -3.40 -1.50 4.36
C VAL A 16 -4.62 -1.19 3.50
N ALA A 17 -4.71 0.06 3.06
CA ALA A 17 -5.64 0.50 2.03
C ALA A 17 -4.88 0.67 0.71
N VAL A 18 -5.36 0.08 -0.38
CA VAL A 18 -4.76 0.24 -1.72
C VAL A 18 -5.62 1.21 -2.51
N CYS A 19 -5.02 2.27 -3.03
CA CYS A 19 -5.70 3.17 -3.96
C CYS A 19 -5.96 2.46 -5.28
N GLY A 20 -7.22 2.32 -5.68
CA GLY A 20 -7.61 1.55 -6.88
C GLY A 20 -7.21 2.19 -8.21
N SER A 21 -6.81 3.46 -8.23
CA SER A 21 -6.35 4.16 -9.44
C SER A 21 -4.85 4.36 -9.49
N CYS A 22 -4.19 4.58 -8.34
CA CYS A 22 -2.75 4.74 -8.27
C CYS A 22 -2.00 3.43 -8.02
N HIS A 23 -2.71 2.37 -7.61
CA HIS A 23 -2.16 1.07 -7.24
C HIS A 23 -1.04 1.15 -6.17
N TYR A 24 -1.21 2.06 -5.21
CA TYR A 24 -0.32 2.20 -4.06
C TYR A 24 -1.00 1.75 -2.78
N ALA A 25 -0.28 1.01 -1.94
CA ALA A 25 -0.64 0.79 -0.55
C ALA A 25 -0.36 2.07 0.26
N VAL A 26 -1.37 2.59 0.95
CA VAL A 26 -1.32 3.85 1.69
C VAL A 26 -1.70 3.60 3.14
N LEU A 27 -0.88 4.14 4.06
CA LEU A 27 -1.18 4.15 5.49
C LEU A 27 -2.20 5.26 5.81
N PRO A 28 -3.03 5.10 6.86
CA PRO A 28 -4.03 6.10 7.27
C PRO A 28 -3.45 7.52 7.38
N GLY A 29 -2.32 7.67 8.06
CA GLY A 29 -1.64 8.97 8.23
C GLY A 29 -1.15 9.59 6.91
N SER A 30 -0.98 8.81 5.85
CA SER A 30 -0.54 9.27 4.53
C SER A 30 -1.69 9.53 3.55
N ILE A 31 -2.92 9.13 3.89
CA ILE A 31 -4.06 9.28 2.97
C ILE A 31 -4.34 10.75 2.64
N LYS A 32 -4.23 11.66 3.61
CA LYS A 32 -4.43 13.10 3.38
C LYS A 32 -3.49 13.63 2.28
N THR A 33 -2.20 13.37 2.42
CA THR A 33 -1.20 13.79 1.43
C THR A 33 -1.46 13.12 0.08
N HIS A 34 -1.73 11.82 0.08
CA HIS A 34 -2.01 11.06 -1.14
C HIS A 34 -3.20 11.63 -1.93
N VAL A 35 -4.37 11.83 -1.29
CA VAL A 35 -5.56 12.34 -1.99
C VAL A 35 -5.42 13.80 -2.41
N ASN A 36 -4.64 14.60 -1.67
CA ASN A 36 -4.39 15.99 -2.03
C ASN A 36 -3.44 16.14 -3.22
N THR A 37 -2.51 15.21 -3.39
CA THR A 37 -1.54 15.23 -4.49
C THR A 37 -2.09 14.53 -5.74
N HIS A 38 -2.60 13.30 -5.59
CA HIS A 38 -2.99 12.45 -6.73
C HIS A 38 -4.47 12.58 -7.12
N HIS A 39 -5.33 12.98 -6.17
CA HIS A 39 -6.77 13.08 -6.38
C HIS A 39 -7.31 14.50 -6.17
N ARG A 40 -6.51 15.52 -6.53
CA ARG A 40 -6.87 16.94 -6.39
C ARG A 40 -8.14 17.35 -7.14
N TYR A 41 -8.52 16.58 -8.16
CA TYR A 41 -9.76 16.78 -8.93
C TYR A 41 -11.02 16.47 -8.12
N LEU A 42 -10.90 15.76 -6.99
CA LEU A 42 -12.03 15.50 -6.09
C LEU A 42 -12.32 16.71 -5.19
N PRO A 43 -13.61 16.98 -4.91
CA PRO A 43 -14.02 18.00 -3.95
C PRO A 43 -13.32 17.85 -2.61
N ALA A 44 -12.95 18.97 -1.98
CA ALA A 44 -12.24 18.98 -0.69
C ALA A 44 -13.00 18.20 0.40
N ARG A 45 -14.33 18.34 0.44
CA ARG A 45 -15.21 17.61 1.35
C ARG A 45 -15.10 16.08 1.18
N GLN A 46 -15.04 15.61 -0.07
CA GLN A 46 -14.92 14.18 -0.36
C GLN A 46 -13.56 13.63 0.08
N ARG A 47 -12.49 14.39 -0.20
CA ARG A 47 -11.13 14.05 0.28
C ARG A 47 -11.06 14.00 1.80
N GLN A 48 -11.71 14.94 2.49
CA GLN A 48 -11.79 14.95 3.95
C GLN A 48 -12.52 13.71 4.50
N GLN A 49 -13.66 13.35 3.92
CA GLN A 49 -14.39 12.13 4.30
C GLN A 49 -13.53 10.87 4.15
N MET A 50 -12.71 10.79 3.10
CA MET A 50 -11.75 9.68 2.93
C MET A 50 -10.74 9.62 4.08
N VAL A 51 -10.19 10.75 4.49
CA VAL A 51 -9.23 10.84 5.61
C VAL A 51 -9.90 10.43 6.92
N GLU A 52 -11.10 10.92 7.21
CA GLU A 52 -11.84 10.61 8.43
C GLU A 52 -12.13 9.10 8.55
N ARG A 53 -12.58 8.49 7.45
CA ARG A 53 -12.81 7.04 7.39
C ARG A 53 -11.53 6.23 7.56
N ALA A 54 -10.43 6.66 6.97
CA ALA A 54 -9.14 5.99 7.15
C ALA A 54 -8.70 5.95 8.62
N LEU A 55 -8.81 7.08 9.31
CA LEU A 55 -8.49 7.21 10.74
C LEU A 55 -9.45 6.40 11.61
N GLU A 56 -10.71 6.26 11.22
CA GLU A 56 -11.64 5.38 11.92
C GLU A 56 -11.25 3.89 11.79
N LEU A 57 -10.91 3.44 10.58
CA LEU A 57 -10.46 2.07 10.33
C LEU A 57 -9.15 1.76 11.05
N GLU A 58 -8.27 2.76 11.19
CA GLU A 58 -7.07 2.68 12.04
C GLU A 58 -7.44 2.47 13.52
N ARG A 59 -8.33 3.30 14.08
CA ARG A 59 -8.80 3.16 15.47
C ARG A 59 -9.47 1.81 15.74
N GLN A 60 -10.10 1.22 14.73
CA GLN A 60 -10.69 -0.13 14.79
C GLN A 60 -9.65 -1.25 14.64
N GLY A 61 -8.37 -0.92 14.44
CA GLY A 61 -7.29 -1.89 14.25
C GLY A 61 -7.25 -2.56 12.88
N ILE A 62 -8.16 -2.19 11.96
CA ILE A 62 -8.28 -2.76 10.61
C ILE A 62 -7.08 -2.32 9.75
N LEU A 63 -6.73 -1.04 9.82
CA LEU A 63 -5.55 -0.50 9.15
C LEU A 63 -4.40 -0.32 10.15
N ALA A 64 -3.17 -0.52 9.68
CA ALA A 64 -1.97 -0.29 10.45
C ALA A 64 -1.68 1.21 10.58
N SER A 65 -1.27 1.66 11.76
CA SER A 65 -0.85 3.05 12.02
C SER A 65 0.54 3.38 11.46
N SER A 66 1.41 2.37 11.37
CA SER A 66 2.79 2.49 10.91
C SER A 66 3.19 1.29 10.06
N LYS A 67 4.38 1.35 9.45
CA LYS A 67 4.94 0.27 8.64
C LYS A 67 5.12 -1.02 9.44
N ASP A 68 5.47 -0.94 10.71
CA ASP A 68 5.66 -2.11 11.59
C ASP A 68 4.34 -2.87 11.83
N GLY A 69 3.20 -2.18 11.69
CA GLY A 69 1.87 -2.80 11.79
C GLY A 69 1.41 -3.50 10.51
N ILE A 70 2.14 -3.31 9.39
CA ILE A 70 1.85 -3.93 8.09
C ILE A 70 2.32 -5.39 8.13
N ARG A 71 1.50 -6.30 7.60
CA ARG A 71 1.92 -7.67 7.33
C ARG A 71 2.41 -7.74 5.89
N PHE A 72 3.73 -7.77 5.69
CA PHE A 72 4.30 -7.90 4.35
C PHE A 72 4.10 -9.31 3.79
N PRO A 73 3.90 -9.48 2.47
CA PRO A 73 3.88 -10.79 1.84
C PRO A 73 5.25 -11.46 1.94
N ASN A 74 5.25 -12.79 2.00
CA ASN A 74 6.47 -13.59 1.85
C ASN A 74 6.86 -13.71 0.37
N PRO A 75 8.13 -14.01 0.05
CA PRO A 75 8.58 -14.21 -1.33
C PRO A 75 7.83 -15.30 -2.10
N GLU A 76 7.23 -16.27 -1.39
CA GLU A 76 6.45 -17.38 -1.92
C GLU A 76 4.94 -17.09 -2.02
N ASP A 77 4.46 -16.00 -1.41
CA ASP A 77 3.06 -15.61 -1.52
C ASP A 77 2.74 -15.17 -2.97
N ALA A 78 1.51 -15.43 -3.40
CA ALA A 78 1.00 -14.86 -4.64
C ALA A 78 1.03 -13.32 -4.60
N ALA A 79 1.06 -12.70 -5.78
CA ALA A 79 1.01 -11.26 -5.91
C ALA A 79 -0.20 -10.67 -5.17
N VAL A 80 0.05 -9.59 -4.42
CA VAL A 80 -0.99 -8.90 -3.65
C VAL A 80 -2.00 -8.28 -4.63
N PRO A 81 -3.31 -8.56 -4.50
CA PRO A 81 -4.34 -7.96 -5.36
C PRO A 81 -4.26 -6.44 -5.38
N ASP A 82 -4.65 -5.84 -6.51
CA ASP A 82 -4.71 -4.39 -6.75
C ASP A 82 -3.35 -3.65 -6.73
N LEU A 83 -2.25 -4.33 -6.40
CA LEU A 83 -0.90 -3.81 -6.58
C LEU A 83 -0.32 -4.22 -7.95
N PRO A 84 0.52 -3.38 -8.55
CA PRO A 84 1.06 -3.66 -9.87
C PRO A 84 2.11 -4.77 -9.78
N VAL A 85 2.03 -5.73 -10.71
CA VAL A 85 3.05 -6.78 -10.87
C VAL A 85 4.01 -6.37 -11.97
N PHE A 86 5.29 -6.30 -11.63
CA PHE A 86 6.35 -5.96 -12.57
C PHE A 86 7.16 -7.19 -12.93
N THR A 87 7.38 -7.41 -14.23
CA THR A 87 8.13 -8.55 -14.76
C THR A 87 9.58 -8.19 -15.12
N ASP A 88 9.97 -6.92 -14.98
CA ASP A 88 11.29 -6.41 -15.33
C ASP A 88 12.29 -6.41 -14.16
N GLY A 89 11.93 -7.02 -13.04
CA GLY A 89 12.76 -7.11 -11.85
C GLY A 89 13.92 -8.10 -12.03
N LYS A 90 15.14 -7.67 -11.71
CA LYS A 90 16.33 -8.53 -11.62
C LYS A 90 16.69 -8.74 -10.15
N LYS A 91 16.82 -10.00 -9.72
CA LYS A 91 17.23 -10.39 -8.37
C LYS A 91 18.73 -10.73 -8.34
N CYS A 92 19.46 -10.16 -7.39
CA CYS A 92 20.83 -10.54 -7.11
C CYS A 92 20.88 -11.96 -6.54
N VAL A 93 21.62 -12.84 -7.22
CA VAL A 93 21.83 -14.24 -6.82
C VAL A 93 23.22 -14.51 -6.25
N LEU A 94 24.04 -13.47 -6.10
CA LEU A 94 25.39 -13.61 -5.56
C LEU A 94 25.34 -13.82 -4.04
N PRO A 95 26.22 -14.67 -3.49
CA PRO A 95 26.36 -14.85 -2.04
C PRO A 95 26.95 -13.59 -1.41
N GLY A 96 26.44 -13.24 -0.23
CA GLY A 96 26.97 -12.22 0.66
C GLY A 96 28.15 -12.72 1.50
N PRO A 97 28.76 -11.85 2.31
CA PRO A 97 29.90 -12.18 3.17
C PRO A 97 29.60 -13.27 4.20
N ASP A 98 28.34 -13.40 4.57
CA ASP A 98 27.76 -14.36 5.51
C ASP A 98 27.29 -15.67 4.84
N GLY A 99 27.53 -15.82 3.53
CA GLY A 99 27.13 -16.99 2.74
C GLY A 99 25.65 -17.01 2.35
N GLN A 100 24.83 -16.05 2.80
CA GLN A 100 23.44 -15.90 2.37
C GLN A 100 23.36 -15.23 1.00
N VAL A 101 22.41 -15.66 0.16
CA VAL A 101 22.16 -14.99 -1.13
C VAL A 101 21.63 -13.59 -0.89
N CYS A 102 22.27 -12.58 -1.49
CA CYS A 102 21.94 -11.16 -1.30
C CYS A 102 20.44 -10.85 -1.50
N GLY A 103 19.80 -11.41 -2.53
CA GLY A 103 18.35 -11.31 -2.73
C GLY A 103 17.82 -9.92 -3.11
N HIS A 104 18.68 -8.90 -3.19
CA HIS A 104 18.31 -7.56 -3.61
C HIS A 104 17.64 -7.57 -5.00
N THR A 105 16.47 -6.95 -5.12
CA THR A 105 15.73 -6.87 -6.40
C THR A 105 15.72 -5.44 -6.91
N ARG A 106 16.14 -5.25 -8.16
CA ARG A 106 16.14 -3.95 -8.84
C ARG A 106 15.25 -4.00 -10.07
N ARG A 107 14.38 -2.99 -10.23
CA ARG A 107 13.64 -2.76 -11.48
C ARG A 107 14.56 -2.18 -12.55
N THR A 108 14.32 -2.57 -13.80
CA THR A 108 15.17 -2.17 -14.93
C THR A 108 14.52 -1.14 -15.84
N LYS A 109 13.27 -0.77 -15.56
CA LYS A 109 12.54 0.37 -16.13
C LYS A 109 11.92 1.24 -15.05
#